data_AF-A0A3C1KVN6-F1
#
_entry.id   AF-A0A3C1KVN6-F1
#
_cell.length_a   1.000
_cell.length_b   1.000
_cell.length_c   1.000
_cell.angle_alpha   90.00
_cell.angle_beta   90.00
_cell.angle_gamma   90.00
#
_symmetry.space_group_name_H-M   'P 1'
#
loop_
_entity.id
_entity.type
_entity.pdbx_description
1 polymer ?
#
loop_
_entity_poly.entity_id
_entity_poly.type
_entity_poly.pdbx_seq_one_letter_code
_entity_poly.pdbx_strand_id
1 'polypeptide(L)'
;DENYTYNTLALGKTCDGIGVCAKGLVECSKVSKVAICSTDPGGSNPGATPEICDNLDNDCDGKTDDGMLYNGLPRGSVCNGIGACGLGTVECNLTTNKAVCSSNPDGTNSNSIGEQCDGKDNDCDGATDESIDVATNTCNKLGVCATVLKATCKQGVWACVYEGSVYQKVETWCDNLDNDCNGVTDDKFVDKGKSCDGPDPDKCANGKLICAPDKASVMCSKEDPLSTIELCDGKDNDCDGKTDEGFDKIGQPCDGPDSDKCINGKWACSQDGKTQVCDNEFPANIKEICDGKDNDCDGKTDEGFDVGAACDGPDADKCKFGKIQCTKSGQAVCSTETKVNQKEICNDLDDDCDGVTDEGFFAKGQKCDSAADVDACKTGTFICKSGAMVCFGDYECAVGTTCQSTSGPKNPEYCACGSGVCSADLGDTCAGGKCTCNGGAVCGPTQMCIAGTGCKTP
;
A
#
# COMPACT_ATOMS: atom_id res chain seq x y z
N ASP A 1 -89.39 77.94 5.15
CA ASP A 1 -87.93 78.03 5.37
C ASP A 1 -87.56 78.10 6.85
N GLU A 2 -88.49 78.42 7.77
CA GLU A 2 -88.25 78.49 9.23
C GLU A 2 -87.71 77.22 9.91
N ASN A 3 -87.76 76.05 9.25
CA ASN A 3 -87.22 74.77 9.76
C ASN A 3 -85.98 74.26 8.99
N TYR A 4 -85.44 75.05 8.06
CA TYR A 4 -84.27 74.68 7.28
C TYR A 4 -83.01 75.08 8.04
N THR A 5 -82.26 74.08 8.52
CA THR A 5 -81.00 74.31 9.25
C THR A 5 -79.88 73.46 8.67
N TYR A 6 -78.66 74.01 8.65
CA TYR A 6 -77.44 73.29 8.33
C TYR A 6 -76.65 73.10 9.62
N ASN A 7 -76.44 71.85 10.08
CA ASN A 7 -75.82 71.56 11.38
C ASN A 7 -76.39 72.41 12.54
N THR A 8 -77.73 72.53 12.61
CA THR A 8 -78.50 73.34 13.58
C THR A 8 -78.42 74.87 13.42
N LEU A 9 -77.67 75.37 12.42
CA LEU A 9 -77.56 76.80 12.11
C LEU A 9 -78.71 77.24 11.18
N ALA A 10 -79.34 78.37 11.51
CA ALA A 10 -80.39 78.98 10.70
C ALA A 10 -79.84 79.68 9.45
N LEU A 11 -80.71 79.91 8.46
CA LEU A 11 -80.37 80.64 7.23
C LEU A 11 -79.71 82.00 7.51
N GLY A 12 -78.69 82.34 6.72
CA GLY A 12 -77.91 83.58 6.83
C GLY A 12 -76.90 83.61 7.98
N LYS A 13 -76.79 82.55 8.79
CA LYS A 13 -75.69 82.40 9.76
C LYS A 13 -74.42 81.91 9.07
N THR A 14 -73.27 82.27 9.64
CA THR A 14 -71.98 81.73 9.22
C THR A 14 -71.93 80.24 9.48
N CYS A 15 -71.53 79.48 8.47
CA CYS A 15 -71.27 78.05 8.55
C CYS A 15 -69.81 77.78 8.20
N ASP A 16 -69.28 76.70 8.76
CA ASP A 16 -68.04 76.09 8.29
C ASP A 16 -68.43 75.10 7.18
N GLY A 17 -67.84 75.28 6.00
CA GLY A 17 -68.01 74.33 4.90
C GLY A 17 -67.34 73.00 5.23
N ILE A 18 -67.70 71.96 4.48
CA ILE A 18 -67.10 70.63 4.62
C ILE A 18 -65.65 70.66 4.09
N GLY A 19 -64.73 69.95 4.73
CA GLY A 19 -63.35 69.84 4.27
C GLY A 19 -62.58 71.17 4.31
N VAL A 20 -61.91 71.52 3.20
CA VAL A 20 -61.17 72.79 3.05
C VAL A 20 -62.03 73.94 2.58
N CYS A 21 -63.32 73.71 2.30
CA CYS A 21 -64.22 74.76 1.88
C CYS A 21 -64.34 75.81 2.98
N ALA A 22 -63.85 77.01 2.68
CA ALA A 22 -63.80 78.14 3.60
C ALA A 22 -65.18 78.47 4.21
N LYS A 23 -65.19 79.27 5.28
CA LYS A 23 -66.42 79.75 5.92
C LYS A 23 -67.38 80.39 4.92
N GLY A 24 -68.64 79.97 4.97
CA GLY A 24 -69.72 80.47 4.13
C GLY A 24 -70.92 80.96 4.94
N LEU A 25 -72.07 81.07 4.27
CA LEU A 25 -73.37 81.37 4.89
C LEU A 25 -74.36 80.24 4.62
N VAL A 26 -75.19 79.91 5.61
CA VAL A 26 -76.25 78.91 5.45
C VAL A 26 -77.31 79.44 4.48
N GLU A 27 -77.56 78.71 3.40
CA GLU A 27 -78.53 79.07 2.38
C GLU A 27 -79.36 77.87 1.92
N CYS A 28 -80.45 78.13 1.21
CA CYS A 28 -81.27 77.06 0.62
C CYS A 28 -80.70 76.66 -0.75
N SER A 29 -80.25 75.41 -0.90
CA SER A 29 -79.85 74.90 -2.21
C SER A 29 -81.05 74.87 -3.15
N LYS A 30 -80.90 75.52 -4.32
CA LYS A 30 -81.91 75.44 -5.38
C LYS A 30 -82.01 74.03 -5.99
N VAL A 31 -80.95 73.23 -5.88
CA VAL A 31 -80.84 71.89 -6.45
C VAL A 31 -81.36 70.84 -5.47
N SER A 32 -80.74 70.70 -4.30
CA SER A 32 -81.05 69.63 -3.34
C SER A 32 -82.23 69.94 -2.41
N LYS A 33 -82.77 71.17 -2.44
CA LYS A 33 -83.91 71.62 -1.62
C LYS A 33 -83.70 71.39 -0.11
N VAL A 34 -82.46 71.46 0.35
CA VAL A 34 -82.03 71.43 1.77
C VAL A 34 -81.19 72.67 2.11
N ALA A 35 -80.97 72.94 3.39
CA ALA A 35 -80.03 73.98 3.83
C ALA A 35 -78.58 73.47 3.66
N ILE A 36 -77.72 74.26 3.03
CA ILE A 36 -76.31 73.96 2.77
C ILE A 36 -75.44 75.18 3.11
N CYS A 37 -74.13 75.00 3.31
CA CYS A 37 -73.23 76.14 3.33
C CYS A 37 -73.01 76.67 1.92
N SER A 38 -72.93 78.00 1.75
CA SER A 38 -72.74 78.62 0.43
C SER A 38 -71.47 78.16 -0.30
N THR A 39 -70.48 77.64 0.45
CA THR A 39 -69.19 77.15 -0.05
C THR A 39 -69.15 75.64 -0.30
N ASP A 40 -70.16 74.89 0.13
CA ASP A 40 -70.26 73.44 -0.12
C ASP A 40 -70.72 73.14 -1.56
N PRO A 41 -70.57 71.89 -2.04
CA PRO A 41 -71.09 71.46 -3.33
C PRO A 41 -72.60 71.75 -3.48
N GLY A 42 -72.96 72.43 -4.57
CA GLY A 42 -74.35 72.85 -4.85
C GLY A 42 -74.79 74.16 -4.18
N GLY A 43 -73.86 74.86 -3.50
CA GLY A 43 -74.00 76.22 -2.97
C GLY A 43 -73.91 77.31 -4.04
N SER A 44 -74.15 78.55 -3.63
CA SER A 44 -74.10 79.74 -4.48
C SER A 44 -72.68 80.20 -4.79
N ASN A 45 -71.68 79.77 -4.01
CA ASN A 45 -70.27 80.03 -4.24
C ASN A 45 -69.39 78.83 -3.83
N PRO A 46 -69.51 77.67 -4.52
CA PRO A 46 -68.79 76.46 -4.15
C PRO A 46 -67.27 76.68 -4.19
N GLY A 47 -66.58 76.27 -3.13
CA GLY A 47 -65.11 76.29 -3.04
C GLY A 47 -64.44 75.00 -3.51
N ALA A 48 -65.25 74.00 -3.89
CA ALA A 48 -64.81 72.65 -4.24
C ALA A 48 -63.88 72.63 -5.46
N THR A 49 -62.75 71.94 -5.33
CA THR A 49 -61.81 71.60 -6.41
C THR A 49 -61.61 70.09 -6.46
N PRO A 50 -61.20 69.50 -7.60
CA PRO A 50 -60.93 68.06 -7.65
C PRO A 50 -59.94 67.63 -6.57
N GLU A 51 -60.20 66.48 -5.95
CA GLU A 51 -59.32 65.84 -4.97
C GLU A 51 -57.90 65.70 -5.51
N ILE A 52 -56.94 65.99 -4.63
CA ILE A 52 -55.53 65.66 -4.78
C ILE A 52 -55.10 64.89 -3.55
N CYS A 53 -53.99 64.15 -3.63
CA CYS A 53 -53.51 63.41 -2.46
C CYS A 53 -52.80 64.37 -1.48
N ASP A 54 -53.54 65.14 -0.71
CA ASP A 54 -53.02 66.06 0.33
C ASP A 54 -53.57 65.75 1.74
N ASN A 55 -54.37 64.68 1.88
CA ASN A 55 -55.16 64.31 3.06
C ASN A 55 -56.18 65.39 3.48
N LEU A 56 -56.59 66.23 2.55
CA LEU A 56 -57.67 67.17 2.74
C LEU A 56 -58.85 66.75 1.86
N ASP A 57 -60.03 67.24 2.21
CA ASP A 57 -61.24 67.08 1.42
C ASP A 57 -61.37 68.38 0.59
N ASN A 58 -60.83 68.35 -0.63
CA ASN A 58 -60.74 69.47 -1.56
C ASN A 58 -62.06 69.69 -2.33
N ASP A 59 -62.83 68.63 -2.56
CA ASP A 59 -64.10 68.66 -3.28
C ASP A 59 -65.31 68.84 -2.35
N CYS A 60 -65.06 68.81 -1.05
CA CYS A 60 -65.97 69.14 0.04
C CYS A 60 -67.20 68.23 0.08
N ASP A 61 -67.03 66.97 -0.33
CA ASP A 61 -68.09 65.96 -0.31
C ASP A 61 -68.18 65.18 1.01
N GLY A 62 -67.23 65.41 1.92
CA GLY A 62 -67.15 64.78 3.23
C GLY A 62 -66.26 63.54 3.27
N LYS A 63 -65.57 63.21 2.18
CA LYS A 63 -64.54 62.18 2.12
C LYS A 63 -63.21 62.81 1.74
N THR A 64 -62.13 62.22 2.23
CA THR A 64 -60.77 62.75 2.05
C THR A 64 -60.04 61.92 1.00
N ASP A 65 -59.41 62.58 0.03
CA ASP A 65 -58.69 61.97 -1.09
C ASP A 65 -59.50 60.91 -1.86
N ASP A 66 -60.83 61.04 -1.94
CA ASP A 66 -61.64 60.10 -2.72
C ASP A 66 -61.63 60.43 -4.22
N GLY A 67 -62.00 59.47 -5.06
CA GLY A 67 -61.85 59.63 -6.52
C GLY A 67 -60.40 59.64 -7.03
N MET A 68 -59.41 59.49 -6.16
CA MET A 68 -58.00 59.29 -6.54
C MET A 68 -57.79 57.89 -7.13
N LEU A 69 -57.44 57.83 -8.42
CA LEU A 69 -57.30 56.59 -9.17
C LEU A 69 -55.85 56.35 -9.63
N TYR A 70 -55.33 55.15 -9.40
CA TYR A 70 -54.14 54.64 -10.07
C TYR A 70 -54.56 53.66 -11.16
N ASN A 71 -54.36 53.98 -12.44
CA ASN A 71 -54.82 53.18 -13.58
C ASN A 71 -56.31 52.77 -13.50
N GLY A 72 -57.15 53.68 -13.00
CA GLY A 72 -58.59 53.44 -12.83
C GLY A 72 -58.98 52.69 -11.54
N LEU A 73 -58.02 52.32 -10.70
CA LEU A 73 -58.26 51.63 -9.43
C LEU A 73 -58.31 52.64 -8.27
N PRO A 74 -59.35 52.63 -7.43
CA PRO A 74 -59.47 53.55 -6.31
C PRO A 74 -58.52 53.19 -5.17
N ARG A 75 -58.19 54.19 -4.34
CA ARG A 75 -57.40 54.04 -3.11
C ARG A 75 -57.84 52.83 -2.27
N GLY A 76 -56.87 52.04 -1.80
CA GLY A 76 -57.09 50.80 -1.04
C GLY A 76 -57.32 49.56 -1.89
N SER A 77 -57.44 49.69 -3.22
CA SER A 77 -57.52 48.53 -4.12
C SER A 77 -56.16 47.89 -4.33
N VAL A 78 -56.15 46.58 -4.63
CA VAL A 78 -54.94 45.92 -5.12
C VAL A 78 -54.60 46.46 -6.50
N CYS A 79 -53.37 46.90 -6.70
CA CYS A 79 -52.82 47.35 -7.97
C CYS A 79 -51.66 46.45 -8.39
N ASN A 80 -51.38 46.43 -9.69
CA ASN A 80 -50.11 45.90 -10.20
C ASN A 80 -49.22 47.10 -10.52
N GLY A 81 -48.05 47.13 -9.91
CA GLY A 81 -47.03 48.14 -10.17
C GLY A 81 -46.53 48.06 -11.61
N ILE A 82 -45.79 49.10 -12.02
CA ILE A 82 -45.15 49.15 -13.33
C ILE A 82 -44.04 48.10 -13.37
N GLY A 83 -43.83 47.47 -14.53
CA GLY A 83 -42.71 46.56 -14.71
C GLY A 83 -42.73 45.35 -13.77
N ALA A 84 -41.59 45.10 -13.13
CA ALA A 84 -41.34 43.99 -12.23
C ALA A 84 -41.73 44.28 -10.77
N CYS A 85 -42.24 45.48 -10.44
CA CYS A 85 -42.59 45.85 -9.06
C CYS A 85 -43.74 45.01 -8.48
N GLY A 86 -44.54 44.37 -9.33
CA GLY A 86 -45.56 43.41 -8.92
C GLY A 86 -46.70 44.05 -8.12
N LEU A 87 -47.42 43.21 -7.37
CA LEU A 87 -48.64 43.64 -6.69
C LEU A 87 -48.36 44.59 -5.51
N GLY A 88 -49.21 45.60 -5.38
CA GLY A 88 -49.25 46.54 -4.27
C GLY A 88 -50.68 46.97 -3.97
N THR A 89 -50.81 48.04 -3.18
CA THR A 89 -52.10 48.67 -2.87
C THR A 89 -52.08 50.12 -3.34
N VAL A 90 -53.18 50.60 -3.92
CA VAL A 90 -53.29 52.01 -4.33
C VAL A 90 -53.31 52.89 -3.08
N GLU A 91 -52.39 53.84 -3.03
CA GLU A 91 -52.24 54.79 -1.92
C GLU A 91 -51.93 56.20 -2.43
N CYS A 92 -51.96 57.16 -1.51
CA CYS A 92 -51.67 58.54 -1.81
C CYS A 92 -50.20 58.87 -1.56
N ASN A 93 -49.52 59.39 -2.57
CA ASN A 93 -48.22 60.01 -2.39
C ASN A 93 -48.42 61.51 -2.16
N LEU A 94 -48.14 61.95 -0.92
CA LEU A 94 -48.29 63.35 -0.48
C LEU A 94 -47.19 64.29 -0.99
N THR A 95 -46.13 63.74 -1.60
CA THR A 95 -45.05 64.51 -2.21
C THR A 95 -45.40 64.85 -3.66
N THR A 96 -46.02 63.91 -4.39
CA THR A 96 -46.44 64.10 -5.79
C THR A 96 -47.90 64.51 -5.93
N ASN A 97 -48.67 64.48 -4.84
CA ASN A 97 -50.12 64.72 -4.75
C ASN A 97 -50.94 63.81 -5.68
N LYS A 98 -50.47 62.59 -5.94
CA LYS A 98 -51.10 61.62 -6.84
C LYS A 98 -51.32 60.26 -6.20
N ALA A 99 -52.29 59.51 -6.72
CA ALA A 99 -52.43 58.09 -6.42
C ALA A 99 -51.30 57.29 -7.06
N VAL A 100 -50.67 56.42 -6.29
CA VAL A 100 -49.57 55.54 -6.70
C VAL A 100 -49.87 54.11 -6.24
N CYS A 101 -49.33 53.11 -6.93
CA CYS A 101 -49.27 51.76 -6.39
C CYS A 101 -48.14 51.66 -5.36
N SER A 102 -48.41 51.10 -4.18
CA SER A 102 -47.42 51.04 -3.10
C SER A 102 -46.11 50.34 -3.46
N SER A 103 -46.10 49.49 -4.50
CA SER A 103 -44.92 48.78 -4.99
C SER A 103 -44.06 49.58 -5.98
N ASN A 104 -44.54 50.71 -6.50
CA ASN A 104 -43.78 51.59 -7.41
C ASN A 104 -42.71 52.43 -6.66
N PRO A 105 -41.78 53.10 -7.37
CA PRO A 105 -40.66 53.84 -6.77
C PRO A 105 -41.07 54.93 -5.76
N ASP A 106 -42.20 55.56 -6.00
CA ASP A 106 -42.77 56.61 -5.16
C ASP A 106 -43.85 56.07 -4.19
N GLY A 107 -43.99 54.76 -4.08
CA GLY A 107 -44.83 54.09 -3.09
C GLY A 107 -44.13 53.89 -1.74
N THR A 108 -44.92 53.60 -0.72
CA THR A 108 -44.47 53.36 0.66
C THR A 108 -43.77 52.01 0.84
N ASN A 109 -43.97 51.06 -0.07
CA ASN A 109 -43.38 49.73 -0.06
C ASN A 109 -42.79 49.39 -1.44
N SER A 110 -41.96 50.29 -1.97
CA SER A 110 -41.35 50.14 -3.28
C SER A 110 -40.55 48.84 -3.38
N ASN A 111 -40.76 48.12 -4.48
CA ASN A 111 -39.95 46.97 -4.88
C ASN A 111 -38.93 47.36 -5.97
N SER A 112 -38.79 48.65 -6.28
CA SER A 112 -37.86 49.10 -7.31
C SER A 112 -36.41 48.85 -6.89
N ILE A 113 -35.65 48.28 -7.81
CA ILE A 113 -34.20 48.07 -7.70
C ILE A 113 -33.55 48.59 -8.98
N GLY A 114 -32.24 48.88 -8.95
CA GLY A 114 -31.55 49.34 -10.14
C GLY A 114 -31.60 48.32 -11.28
N GLU A 115 -31.65 48.82 -12.51
CA GLU A 115 -31.87 47.99 -13.69
C GLU A 115 -30.81 46.90 -13.90
N GLN A 116 -31.31 45.75 -14.34
CA GLN A 116 -30.52 44.59 -14.72
C GLN A 116 -30.78 44.28 -16.18
N CYS A 117 -29.78 43.76 -16.89
CA CYS A 117 -29.96 43.29 -18.25
C CYS A 117 -30.70 41.95 -18.26
N ASP A 118 -32.01 41.97 -17.98
CA ASP A 118 -32.85 40.78 -17.87
C ASP A 118 -34.19 40.92 -18.62
N GLY A 119 -34.37 42.05 -19.33
CA GLY A 119 -35.55 42.31 -20.14
C GLY A 119 -36.78 42.67 -19.30
N LYS A 120 -36.56 43.02 -18.04
CA LYS A 120 -37.58 43.56 -17.14
C LYS A 120 -37.28 45.00 -16.80
N ASP A 121 -38.34 45.68 -16.40
CA ASP A 121 -38.34 47.01 -15.82
C ASP A 121 -38.28 46.82 -14.29
N ASN A 122 -37.06 46.72 -13.77
CA ASN A 122 -36.75 46.43 -12.37
C ASN A 122 -36.81 47.69 -11.49
N ASP A 123 -36.58 48.86 -12.07
CA ASP A 123 -36.68 50.14 -11.38
C ASP A 123 -38.08 50.77 -11.50
N CYS A 124 -38.94 50.19 -12.33
CA CYS A 124 -40.36 50.45 -12.46
C CYS A 124 -40.68 51.88 -12.92
N ASP A 125 -39.80 52.47 -13.73
CA ASP A 125 -40.00 53.77 -14.35
C ASP A 125 -40.79 53.71 -15.68
N GLY A 126 -41.00 52.49 -16.21
CA GLY A 126 -41.75 52.20 -17.43
C GLY A 126 -40.89 52.05 -18.68
N ALA A 127 -39.57 52.22 -18.60
CA ALA A 127 -38.61 51.75 -19.58
C ALA A 127 -38.11 50.34 -19.22
N THR A 128 -37.37 49.69 -20.11
CA THR A 128 -36.83 48.36 -19.86
C THR A 128 -35.37 48.34 -20.25
N ASP A 129 -34.52 47.79 -19.37
CA ASP A 129 -33.08 47.70 -19.56
C ASP A 129 -32.37 49.07 -19.82
N GLU A 130 -32.91 50.18 -19.32
CA GLU A 130 -32.27 51.50 -19.33
C GLU A 130 -31.31 51.69 -18.15
N SER A 131 -30.45 52.70 -18.23
CA SER A 131 -29.55 53.07 -17.11
C SER A 131 -28.73 51.92 -16.49
N ILE A 132 -28.54 50.81 -17.20
CA ILE A 132 -27.86 49.61 -16.71
C ILE A 132 -26.39 49.92 -16.40
N ASP A 133 -25.92 49.45 -15.25
CA ASP A 133 -24.49 49.40 -14.95
C ASP A 133 -23.80 48.32 -15.80
N VAL A 134 -23.14 48.76 -16.87
CA VAL A 134 -22.37 47.91 -17.79
C VAL A 134 -21.28 47.11 -17.06
N ALA A 135 -20.79 47.55 -15.89
CA ALA A 135 -19.78 46.80 -15.14
C ALA A 135 -20.29 45.42 -14.65
N THR A 136 -21.60 45.27 -14.47
CA THR A 136 -22.27 44.04 -14.00
C THR A 136 -22.39 42.95 -15.06
N ASN A 137 -21.92 43.20 -16.29
CA ASN A 137 -22.03 42.24 -17.38
C ASN A 137 -21.36 40.90 -17.08
N THR A 138 -21.90 39.85 -17.69
CA THR A 138 -21.45 38.45 -17.57
C THR A 138 -20.48 38.03 -18.69
N CYS A 139 -19.91 38.98 -19.44
CA CYS A 139 -18.94 38.67 -20.48
C CYS A 139 -17.59 38.26 -19.86
N ASN A 140 -16.82 37.44 -20.56
CA ASN A 140 -15.46 37.08 -20.14
C ASN A 140 -14.60 38.35 -20.06
N LYS A 141 -13.93 38.53 -18.92
CA LYS A 141 -13.00 39.64 -18.62
C LYS A 141 -11.58 39.15 -18.36
N LEU A 142 -11.32 37.85 -18.56
CA LEU A 142 -10.00 37.24 -18.37
C LEU A 142 -9.10 37.51 -19.59
N GLY A 143 -7.80 37.36 -19.39
CA GLY A 143 -6.82 37.50 -20.47
C GLY A 143 -6.90 38.85 -21.19
N VAL A 144 -6.81 38.80 -22.52
CA VAL A 144 -6.85 40.00 -23.36
C VAL A 144 -8.22 40.70 -23.33
N CYS A 145 -9.30 39.96 -23.01
CA CYS A 145 -10.67 40.47 -23.05
C CYS A 145 -10.94 41.62 -22.08
N ALA A 146 -10.17 41.75 -20.99
CA ALA A 146 -10.28 42.87 -20.07
C ALA A 146 -10.17 44.24 -20.77
N THR A 147 -9.43 44.31 -21.88
CA THR A 147 -9.10 45.56 -22.59
C THR A 147 -9.88 45.78 -23.88
N VAL A 148 -10.46 44.72 -24.46
CA VAL A 148 -11.14 44.74 -25.76
C VAL A 148 -12.64 44.48 -25.67
N LEU A 149 -13.17 44.21 -24.46
CA LEU A 149 -14.58 43.94 -24.23
C LEU A 149 -15.43 45.21 -24.38
N LYS A 150 -16.48 45.09 -25.19
CA LYS A 150 -17.59 46.00 -25.31
C LYS A 150 -18.89 45.24 -25.08
N ALA A 151 -19.39 45.34 -23.85
CA ALA A 151 -20.67 44.75 -23.46
C ALA A 151 -21.81 45.72 -23.77
N THR A 152 -22.93 45.21 -24.27
CA THR A 152 -24.15 45.99 -24.50
C THR A 152 -25.35 45.13 -24.14
N CYS A 153 -26.30 45.66 -23.36
CA CYS A 153 -27.56 44.96 -23.14
C CYS A 153 -28.45 45.09 -24.36
N LYS A 154 -28.94 43.97 -24.90
CA LYS A 154 -29.92 43.94 -25.99
C LYS A 154 -30.96 42.88 -25.69
N GLN A 155 -32.21 43.31 -25.54
CA GLN A 155 -33.36 42.43 -25.32
C GLN A 155 -33.17 41.52 -24.09
N GLY A 156 -32.74 42.07 -22.96
CA GLY A 156 -32.50 41.31 -21.72
C GLY A 156 -31.32 40.35 -21.76
N VAL A 157 -30.40 40.49 -22.71
CA VAL A 157 -29.20 39.65 -22.81
C VAL A 157 -27.96 40.51 -23.08
N TRP A 158 -26.87 40.18 -22.39
CA TRP A 158 -25.56 40.77 -22.64
C TRP A 158 -25.01 40.35 -24.01
N ALA A 159 -24.93 41.28 -24.94
CA ALA A 159 -24.17 41.14 -26.17
C ALA A 159 -22.69 41.51 -25.88
N CYS A 160 -21.84 40.49 -25.86
CA CYS A 160 -20.41 40.63 -25.65
C CYS A 160 -19.69 40.74 -27.00
N VAL A 161 -19.12 41.91 -27.29
CA VAL A 161 -18.28 42.11 -28.47
C VAL A 161 -16.86 42.33 -28.03
N TYR A 162 -15.92 41.56 -28.58
CA TYR A 162 -14.50 41.70 -28.31
C TYR A 162 -13.83 42.35 -29.54
N GLU A 163 -13.51 43.63 -29.44
CA GLU A 163 -12.95 44.43 -30.54
C GLU A 163 -11.41 44.51 -30.42
N GLY A 164 -10.68 43.70 -31.19
CA GLY A 164 -9.21 43.78 -31.21
C GLY A 164 -8.56 42.63 -31.98
N SER A 165 -7.38 42.87 -32.53
CA SER A 165 -6.63 41.86 -33.30
C SER A 165 -6.02 40.76 -32.44
N VAL A 166 -6.05 40.90 -31.11
CA VAL A 166 -5.51 39.94 -30.15
C VAL A 166 -6.56 38.98 -29.62
N TYR A 167 -7.86 39.26 -29.74
CA TYR A 167 -8.90 38.33 -29.32
C TYR A 167 -9.08 37.20 -30.34
N GLN A 168 -9.24 35.98 -29.86
CA GLN A 168 -9.55 34.82 -30.66
C GLN A 168 -10.72 34.07 -30.03
N LYS A 169 -11.68 33.60 -30.82
CA LYS A 169 -12.79 32.79 -30.27
C LYS A 169 -12.32 31.43 -29.73
N VAL A 170 -11.22 30.93 -30.28
CA VAL A 170 -10.52 29.72 -29.85
C VAL A 170 -9.04 30.07 -29.91
N GLU A 171 -8.30 29.73 -28.87
CA GLU A 171 -6.88 30.02 -28.82
C GLU A 171 -6.12 29.21 -29.88
N THR A 172 -5.36 29.92 -30.72
CA THR A 172 -4.57 29.33 -31.80
C THR A 172 -3.12 29.78 -31.80
N TRP A 173 -2.80 30.81 -31.04
CA TRP A 173 -1.46 31.36 -30.91
C TRP A 173 -0.83 30.88 -29.60
N CYS A 174 0.49 30.65 -29.65
CA CYS A 174 1.34 30.54 -28.49
C CYS A 174 2.03 31.90 -28.34
N ASP A 175 1.40 32.87 -27.68
CA ASP A 175 1.99 34.20 -27.50
C ASP A 175 2.05 34.68 -26.05
N ASN A 176 1.82 33.76 -25.12
CA ASN A 176 1.79 34.00 -23.67
C ASN A 176 0.65 34.93 -23.25
N LEU A 177 -0.39 35.05 -24.07
CA LEU A 177 -1.63 35.71 -23.72
C LEU A 177 -2.75 34.66 -23.68
N ASP A 178 -3.81 34.97 -22.94
CA ASP A 178 -5.07 34.22 -22.99
C ASP A 178 -5.98 34.94 -23.99
N ASN A 179 -5.92 34.49 -25.25
CA ASN A 179 -6.58 35.17 -26.37
C ASN A 179 -8.07 34.84 -26.48
N ASP A 180 -8.50 33.69 -25.95
CA ASP A 180 -9.91 33.25 -25.95
C ASP A 180 -10.66 33.49 -24.64
N CYS A 181 -9.92 33.99 -23.65
CA CYS A 181 -10.41 34.51 -22.39
C CYS A 181 -11.08 33.44 -21.53
N ASN A 182 -10.56 32.21 -21.63
CA ASN A 182 -11.03 31.06 -20.86
C ASN A 182 -10.31 30.91 -19.50
N GLY A 183 -9.28 31.74 -19.25
CA GLY A 183 -8.51 31.76 -18.02
C GLY A 183 -7.24 30.91 -18.05
N VAL A 184 -6.96 30.23 -19.16
CA VAL A 184 -5.73 29.47 -19.41
C VAL A 184 -4.97 30.13 -20.54
N THR A 185 -3.64 30.22 -20.40
CA THR A 185 -2.77 30.84 -21.40
C THR A 185 -2.17 29.79 -22.32
N ASP A 186 -2.31 29.99 -23.63
CA ASP A 186 -1.83 29.11 -24.70
C ASP A 186 -2.30 27.64 -24.53
N ASP A 187 -3.56 27.42 -24.18
CA ASP A 187 -4.13 26.14 -23.73
C ASP A 187 -4.15 25.04 -24.80
N LYS A 188 -4.14 25.43 -26.08
CA LYS A 188 -3.94 24.53 -27.23
C LYS A 188 -2.56 23.85 -27.20
N PHE A 189 -1.58 24.42 -26.52
CA PHE A 189 -0.20 23.93 -26.47
C PHE A 189 0.03 23.17 -25.16
N VAL A 190 -0.57 21.98 -25.06
CA VAL A 190 -0.54 21.12 -23.85
C VAL A 190 0.85 20.73 -23.35
N ASP A 191 1.87 20.82 -24.21
CA ASP A 191 3.25 20.51 -23.87
C ASP A 191 4.04 21.73 -23.38
N LYS A 192 3.48 22.95 -23.49
CA LYS A 192 4.12 24.17 -23.03
C LYS A 192 4.46 24.04 -21.53
N GLY A 193 5.71 24.33 -21.19
CA GLY A 193 6.26 24.22 -19.84
C GLY A 193 6.82 22.84 -19.48
N LYS A 194 6.61 21.80 -20.29
CA LYS A 194 7.27 20.49 -20.09
C LYS A 194 8.76 20.59 -20.40
N SER A 195 9.53 19.70 -19.78
CA SER A 195 10.97 19.54 -20.04
C SER A 195 11.23 19.11 -21.48
N CYS A 196 12.33 19.61 -22.05
CA CYS A 196 12.82 19.26 -23.39
C CYS A 196 14.35 19.35 -23.40
N ASP A 197 14.97 18.70 -24.40
CA ASP A 197 16.41 18.41 -24.54
C ASP A 197 17.14 19.30 -25.58
N GLY A 198 16.46 20.35 -26.05
CA GLY A 198 17.10 21.33 -26.93
C GLY A 198 17.79 20.76 -28.17
N PRO A 199 18.62 21.58 -28.84
CA PRO A 199 19.55 21.13 -29.88
C PRO A 199 21.00 21.27 -29.40
N ASP A 200 21.38 20.55 -28.35
CA ASP A 200 22.75 20.48 -27.85
C ASP A 200 23.30 19.04 -27.85
N PRO A 201 24.58 18.80 -27.49
CA PRO A 201 25.19 17.48 -27.60
C PRO A 201 24.75 16.47 -26.53
N ASP A 202 24.20 16.91 -25.41
CA ASP A 202 23.79 16.02 -24.33
C ASP A 202 22.34 15.55 -24.52
N LYS A 203 21.85 14.65 -23.65
CA LYS A 203 20.48 14.11 -23.68
C LYS A 203 19.64 14.59 -22.49
N CYS A 204 20.11 15.60 -21.77
CA CYS A 204 19.40 16.10 -20.62
C CYS A 204 18.22 16.98 -21.06
N ALA A 205 17.00 16.64 -20.62
CA ALA A 205 15.85 17.53 -20.82
C ALA A 205 15.84 18.74 -19.85
N ASN A 206 16.89 19.58 -19.87
CA ASN A 206 17.08 20.72 -18.97
C ASN A 206 16.32 21.97 -19.43
N GLY A 207 15.98 22.06 -20.72
CA GLY A 207 15.15 23.10 -21.27
C GLY A 207 13.66 22.95 -20.90
N LYS A 208 12.88 23.98 -21.21
CA LYS A 208 11.41 23.96 -21.16
C LYS A 208 10.82 24.35 -22.49
N LEU A 209 9.72 23.69 -22.87
CA LEU A 209 8.95 24.07 -24.05
C LEU A 209 8.31 25.46 -23.82
N ILE A 210 8.76 26.43 -24.60
CA ILE A 210 8.29 27.82 -24.61
C ILE A 210 7.66 28.14 -25.96
N CYS A 211 6.90 29.22 -26.06
CA CYS A 211 6.37 29.65 -27.34
C CYS A 211 7.48 30.01 -28.32
N ALA A 212 7.40 29.48 -29.53
CA ALA A 212 8.31 29.84 -30.60
C ALA A 212 8.01 31.27 -31.12
N PRO A 213 8.98 31.96 -31.72
CA PRO A 213 8.79 33.30 -32.29
C PRO A 213 7.67 33.40 -33.34
N ASP A 214 7.30 32.27 -33.96
CA ASP A 214 6.23 32.20 -34.96
C ASP A 214 4.81 32.24 -34.37
N LYS A 215 4.69 32.16 -33.03
CA LYS A 215 3.42 32.05 -32.29
C LYS A 215 2.55 30.86 -32.68
N ALA A 216 3.05 29.91 -33.46
CA ALA A 216 2.27 28.78 -33.99
C ALA A 216 2.75 27.44 -33.41
N SER A 217 3.87 27.42 -32.71
CA SER A 217 4.48 26.23 -32.15
C SER A 217 5.13 26.50 -30.78
N VAL A 218 5.52 25.42 -30.10
CA VAL A 218 6.44 25.48 -28.97
C VAL A 218 7.83 25.04 -29.43
N MET A 219 8.86 25.64 -28.86
CA MET A 219 10.27 25.27 -29.05
C MET A 219 10.94 25.09 -27.70
N CYS A 220 12.04 24.35 -27.67
CA CYS A 220 12.80 24.23 -26.43
C CYS A 220 13.55 25.54 -26.13
N SER A 221 13.50 25.98 -24.87
CA SER A 221 14.31 27.08 -24.40
C SER A 221 15.79 26.75 -24.53
N LYS A 222 16.65 27.77 -24.67
CA LYS A 222 18.10 27.56 -24.64
C LYS A 222 18.50 26.93 -23.31
N GLU A 223 19.31 25.89 -23.39
CA GLU A 223 19.86 25.17 -22.24
C GLU A 223 21.22 25.80 -21.87
N ASP A 224 21.45 26.06 -20.58
CA ASP A 224 22.78 26.37 -20.05
C ASP A 224 23.39 25.03 -19.57
N PRO A 225 24.68 24.75 -19.84
CA PRO A 225 25.20 23.39 -19.70
C PRO A 225 25.23 23.01 -18.22
N LEU A 226 24.49 21.98 -17.85
CA LEU A 226 24.50 21.41 -16.51
C LEU A 226 24.78 19.89 -16.51
N SER A 227 25.25 19.32 -17.62
CA SER A 227 25.86 17.98 -17.56
C SER A 227 27.06 18.07 -16.61
N THR A 228 27.01 17.33 -15.51
CA THR A 228 28.11 17.23 -14.55
C THR A 228 28.81 15.89 -14.73
N ILE A 229 29.92 15.65 -14.02
CA ILE A 229 30.48 14.30 -13.95
C ILE A 229 29.46 13.34 -13.35
N GLU A 230 29.44 12.11 -13.85
CA GLU A 230 28.57 11.05 -13.35
C GLU A 230 28.80 10.77 -11.86
N LEU A 231 27.70 10.71 -11.12
CA LEU A 231 27.65 10.27 -9.74
C LEU A 231 26.95 8.91 -9.69
N CYS A 232 27.24 8.14 -8.65
CA CYS A 232 26.52 6.92 -8.33
C CYS A 232 25.23 7.32 -7.60
N ASP A 233 24.24 7.84 -8.31
CA ASP A 233 22.97 8.28 -7.73
C ASP A 233 21.73 7.71 -8.44
N GLY A 234 21.95 6.80 -9.39
CA GLY A 234 20.91 6.19 -10.20
C GLY A 234 20.35 7.12 -11.27
N LYS A 235 21.02 8.24 -11.57
CA LYS A 235 20.66 9.15 -12.66
C LYS A 235 21.86 9.39 -13.56
N ASP A 236 21.58 9.51 -14.84
CA ASP A 236 22.50 9.98 -15.88
C ASP A 236 22.80 11.48 -15.66
N ASN A 237 23.84 11.80 -14.89
CA ASN A 237 24.22 13.18 -14.56
C ASN A 237 25.08 13.83 -15.65
N ASP A 238 25.77 13.02 -16.46
CA ASP A 238 26.55 13.49 -17.62
C ASP A 238 25.77 13.41 -18.94
N CYS A 239 24.58 12.80 -18.91
CA CYS A 239 23.61 12.70 -19.98
C CYS A 239 24.14 12.00 -21.24
N ASP A 240 25.05 11.03 -21.09
CA ASP A 240 25.56 10.21 -22.20
C ASP A 240 24.57 9.09 -22.63
N GLY A 241 23.52 8.85 -21.83
CA GLY A 241 22.51 7.82 -22.03
C GLY A 241 22.81 6.52 -21.28
N LYS A 242 23.80 6.50 -20.39
CA LYS A 242 24.03 5.43 -19.42
C LYS A 242 23.73 5.95 -18.02
N THR A 243 23.75 5.07 -17.04
CA THR A 243 23.42 5.44 -15.66
C THR A 243 24.50 4.83 -14.78
N ASP A 244 25.09 5.67 -13.94
CA ASP A 244 26.21 5.37 -13.04
C ASP A 244 27.40 4.73 -13.78
N GLU A 245 27.73 5.14 -15.01
CA GLU A 245 28.89 4.60 -15.73
C GLU A 245 30.22 4.97 -15.05
N GLY A 246 31.15 4.00 -14.99
CA GLY A 246 32.34 4.10 -14.15
C GLY A 246 32.16 3.53 -12.74
N PHE A 247 30.93 3.17 -12.34
CA PHE A 247 30.61 2.40 -11.14
C PHE A 247 30.26 0.93 -11.47
N ASP A 248 31.09 0.27 -12.28
CA ASP A 248 30.82 -1.04 -12.92
C ASP A 248 30.48 -2.20 -11.97
N LYS A 249 30.76 -2.08 -10.67
CA LYS A 249 30.52 -3.15 -9.71
C LYS A 249 29.14 -3.08 -9.09
N ILE A 250 28.37 -2.01 -9.28
CA ILE A 250 27.04 -1.86 -8.70
C ILE A 250 26.18 -3.09 -9.04
N GLY A 251 25.65 -3.71 -7.98
CA GLY A 251 24.86 -4.93 -8.07
C GLY A 251 25.65 -6.24 -8.09
N GLN A 252 26.98 -6.22 -8.07
CA GLN A 252 27.79 -7.44 -7.92
C GLN A 252 27.93 -7.83 -6.44
N PRO A 253 28.07 -9.13 -6.12
CA PRO A 253 28.37 -9.58 -4.76
C PRO A 253 29.71 -9.01 -4.26
N CYS A 254 29.79 -8.70 -2.97
CA CYS A 254 31.01 -8.20 -2.34
C CYS A 254 31.21 -8.77 -0.93
N ASP A 255 32.48 -8.84 -0.56
CA ASP A 255 33.01 -9.08 0.78
C ASP A 255 33.59 -7.72 1.21
N GLY A 256 32.95 -7.08 2.18
CA GLY A 256 33.30 -5.77 2.69
C GLY A 256 34.37 -5.86 3.80
N PRO A 257 34.51 -4.84 4.67
CA PRO A 257 35.67 -4.73 5.56
C PRO A 257 35.57 -5.54 6.87
N ASP A 258 34.73 -6.58 6.94
CA ASP A 258 34.63 -7.40 8.15
C ASP A 258 35.64 -8.56 8.19
N SER A 259 35.53 -9.39 9.23
CA SER A 259 36.48 -10.48 9.50
C SER A 259 36.06 -11.85 8.95
N ASP A 260 34.82 -12.01 8.48
CA ASP A 260 34.23 -13.31 8.17
C ASP A 260 34.51 -13.82 6.75
N LYS A 261 34.95 -12.92 5.85
CA LYS A 261 35.30 -13.22 4.45
C LYS A 261 34.13 -13.75 3.62
N CYS A 262 32.90 -13.59 4.09
CA CYS A 262 31.73 -14.03 3.38
C CYS A 262 31.31 -13.00 2.34
N ILE A 263 31.04 -13.46 1.11
CA ILE A 263 30.50 -12.61 0.04
C ILE A 263 28.98 -12.43 0.22
N ASN A 264 28.58 -11.81 1.33
CA ASN A 264 27.19 -11.63 1.74
C ASN A 264 26.62 -10.25 1.40
N GLY A 265 27.48 -9.28 1.06
CA GLY A 265 27.09 -7.94 0.65
C GLY A 265 26.86 -7.80 -0.86
N LYS A 266 26.35 -6.64 -1.26
CA LYS A 266 26.23 -6.23 -2.66
C LYS A 266 26.80 -4.82 -2.83
N TRP A 267 27.58 -4.60 -3.89
CA TRP A 267 28.04 -3.26 -4.22
C TRP A 267 26.84 -2.34 -4.49
N ALA A 268 26.77 -1.24 -3.76
CA ALA A 268 25.76 -0.20 -3.87
C ALA A 268 26.43 1.18 -3.84
N CYS A 269 25.67 2.22 -4.19
CA CYS A 269 26.18 3.58 -4.13
C CYS A 269 26.36 4.02 -2.68
N SER A 270 27.44 4.75 -2.39
CA SER A 270 27.63 5.41 -1.11
C SER A 270 26.51 6.42 -0.85
N GLN A 271 26.24 6.73 0.41
CA GLN A 271 25.17 7.66 0.79
C GLN A 271 25.34 9.07 0.19
N ASP A 272 26.58 9.47 -0.11
CA ASP A 272 26.90 10.75 -0.77
C ASP A 272 26.91 10.66 -2.31
N GLY A 273 26.65 9.49 -2.88
CA GLY A 273 26.56 9.21 -4.31
C GLY A 273 27.89 9.30 -5.07
N LYS A 274 29.04 9.38 -4.40
CA LYS A 274 30.33 9.63 -5.07
C LYS A 274 31.16 8.38 -5.32
N THR A 275 30.84 7.29 -4.63
CA THR A 275 31.64 6.05 -4.64
C THR A 275 30.73 4.83 -4.57
N GLN A 276 31.29 3.65 -4.82
CA GLN A 276 30.62 2.37 -4.59
C GLN A 276 31.11 1.77 -3.26
N VAL A 277 30.19 1.30 -2.44
CA VAL A 277 30.43 0.66 -1.13
C VAL A 277 29.78 -0.73 -1.10
N CYS A 278 30.31 -1.63 -0.27
CA CYS A 278 29.65 -2.90 -0.02
C CYS A 278 28.51 -2.67 0.98
N ASP A 279 27.26 -2.82 0.54
CA ASP A 279 26.07 -2.65 1.36
C ASP A 279 25.47 -4.00 1.75
N ASN A 280 24.74 -4.03 2.88
CA ASN A 280 24.07 -5.20 3.45
C ASN A 280 25.01 -6.35 3.83
N GLU A 281 26.23 -6.02 4.26
CA GLU A 281 27.15 -6.95 4.92
C GLU A 281 26.75 -7.08 6.41
N PHE A 282 26.33 -8.27 6.83
CA PHE A 282 25.99 -8.54 8.23
C PHE A 282 27.28 -8.91 8.98
N PRO A 283 27.64 -8.23 10.08
CA PRO A 283 28.92 -8.41 10.78
C PRO A 283 29.04 -9.73 11.57
N ALA A 284 28.14 -10.69 11.33
CA ALA A 284 28.08 -11.93 12.06
C ALA A 284 27.89 -13.09 11.09
N ASN A 285 28.85 -14.02 11.13
CA ASN A 285 28.79 -15.31 10.48
C ASN A 285 27.44 -15.97 10.83
N ILE A 286 26.73 -16.41 9.80
CA ILE A 286 25.44 -17.06 9.99
C ILE A 286 25.74 -18.47 10.47
N LYS A 287 25.12 -18.91 11.58
CA LYS A 287 25.30 -20.27 12.08
C LYS A 287 25.05 -21.28 10.95
N GLU A 288 25.94 -22.26 10.83
CA GLU A 288 25.80 -23.33 9.84
C GLU A 288 24.41 -23.96 9.82
N ILE A 289 23.93 -24.15 8.60
CA ILE A 289 22.71 -24.88 8.27
C ILE A 289 23.08 -25.95 7.24
N CYS A 290 22.47 -27.13 7.34
CA CYS A 290 22.77 -28.25 6.45
C CYS A 290 22.19 -27.99 5.05
N ASP A 291 22.86 -27.18 4.23
CA ASP A 291 22.42 -26.77 2.90
C ASP A 291 23.49 -26.98 1.80
N GLY A 292 24.65 -27.53 2.17
CA GLY A 292 25.75 -27.79 1.24
C GLY A 292 26.62 -26.57 0.97
N LYS A 293 26.50 -25.51 1.78
CA LYS A 293 27.33 -24.30 1.72
C LYS A 293 28.05 -24.07 3.04
N ASP A 294 29.10 -23.28 2.96
CA ASP A 294 29.85 -22.73 4.09
C ASP A 294 29.20 -21.39 4.43
N ASN A 295 28.22 -21.42 5.35
CA ASN A 295 27.38 -20.28 5.71
C ASN A 295 28.00 -19.41 6.81
N ASP A 296 28.94 -19.99 7.56
CA ASP A 296 29.73 -19.30 8.58
C ASP A 296 31.16 -18.96 8.09
N CYS A 297 31.51 -19.35 6.87
CA CYS A 297 32.76 -19.04 6.17
C CYS A 297 34.02 -19.48 6.92
N ASP A 298 33.94 -20.54 7.73
CA ASP A 298 35.09 -21.11 8.44
C ASP A 298 36.00 -21.98 7.56
N GLY A 299 35.59 -22.21 6.30
CA GLY A 299 36.28 -23.03 5.32
C GLY A 299 35.86 -24.50 5.33
N LYS A 300 34.85 -24.88 6.12
CA LYS A 300 34.21 -26.20 6.10
C LYS A 300 32.75 -26.06 5.68
N THR A 301 32.15 -27.18 5.28
CA THR A 301 30.78 -27.19 4.76
C THR A 301 29.94 -28.10 5.64
N ASP A 302 28.81 -27.58 6.13
CA ASP A 302 27.84 -28.26 6.99
C ASP A 302 28.45 -28.95 8.23
N GLU A 303 29.45 -28.36 8.89
CA GLU A 303 30.04 -28.96 10.09
C GLU A 303 29.09 -28.94 11.30
N GLY A 304 29.25 -29.93 12.18
CA GLY A 304 28.31 -30.15 13.30
C GLY A 304 27.01 -30.88 12.94
N PHE A 305 26.80 -31.21 11.66
CA PHE A 305 25.66 -32.03 11.19
C PHE A 305 26.03 -33.49 10.89
N ASP A 306 27.29 -33.89 11.07
CA ASP A 306 27.81 -35.25 10.81
C ASP A 306 27.48 -35.80 9.40
N VAL A 307 27.38 -34.91 8.41
CA VAL A 307 27.02 -35.26 7.03
C VAL A 307 27.96 -36.34 6.50
N GLY A 308 27.39 -37.45 6.03
CA GLY A 308 28.11 -38.63 5.54
C GLY A 308 28.37 -39.74 6.57
N ALA A 309 28.11 -39.51 7.87
CA ALA A 309 28.19 -40.55 8.89
C ALA A 309 27.10 -41.61 8.72
N ALA A 310 27.40 -42.86 9.14
CA ALA A 310 26.43 -43.95 9.10
C ALA A 310 25.31 -43.73 10.13
N CYS A 311 24.07 -43.89 9.71
CA CYS A 311 22.88 -43.70 10.53
C CYS A 311 21.89 -44.84 10.26
N ASP A 312 21.03 -45.05 11.25
CA ASP A 312 19.90 -45.98 11.20
C ASP A 312 18.70 -45.22 10.61
N GLY A 313 18.15 -45.75 9.53
CA GLY A 313 17.01 -45.17 8.82
C GLY A 313 15.71 -45.17 9.63
N PRO A 314 14.60 -44.66 9.07
CA PRO A 314 13.29 -44.70 9.71
C PRO A 314 12.56 -46.07 9.55
N ASP A 315 13.27 -47.11 9.14
CA ASP A 315 12.72 -48.46 9.03
C ASP A 315 12.70 -49.16 10.41
N ALA A 316 12.31 -50.43 10.43
CA ALA A 316 12.05 -51.16 11.66
C ALA A 316 13.26 -51.99 12.13
N ASP A 317 14.31 -52.06 11.32
CA ASP A 317 15.54 -52.74 11.70
C ASP A 317 16.43 -51.78 12.52
N LYS A 318 17.61 -52.26 12.96
CA LYS A 318 18.55 -51.45 13.76
C LYS A 318 19.86 -51.23 13.01
N CYS A 319 19.86 -51.51 11.72
CA CYS A 319 21.06 -51.55 10.93
C CYS A 319 21.38 -50.16 10.38
N LYS A 320 22.64 -49.75 10.52
CA LYS A 320 23.07 -48.40 10.10
C LYS A 320 23.54 -48.40 8.65
N PHE A 321 22.69 -48.75 7.68
CA PHE A 321 23.09 -48.74 6.27
C PHE A 321 22.87 -47.38 5.60
N GLY A 322 22.14 -46.46 6.23
CA GLY A 322 21.94 -45.10 5.79
C GLY A 322 23.15 -44.21 6.05
N LYS A 323 23.16 -43.06 5.37
CA LYS A 323 24.10 -41.96 5.63
C LYS A 323 23.36 -40.66 5.91
N ILE A 324 23.88 -39.86 6.83
CA ILE A 324 23.34 -38.53 7.12
C ILE A 324 23.53 -37.65 5.89
N GLN A 325 22.45 -37.02 5.44
CA GLN A 325 22.39 -36.11 4.30
C GLN A 325 21.54 -34.88 4.61
N CYS A 326 21.83 -33.77 3.93
CA CYS A 326 21.06 -32.55 4.07
C CYS A 326 19.74 -32.59 3.30
N THR A 327 18.68 -32.10 3.93
CA THR A 327 17.39 -31.83 3.27
C THR A 327 17.37 -30.45 2.66
N LYS A 328 16.46 -30.21 1.70
CA LYS A 328 16.22 -28.87 1.13
C LYS A 328 15.77 -27.83 2.16
N SER A 329 15.35 -28.27 3.35
CA SER A 329 14.92 -27.43 4.47
C SER A 329 16.03 -27.15 5.49
N GLY A 330 17.29 -27.53 5.21
CA GLY A 330 18.42 -27.21 6.10
C GLY A 330 18.64 -28.19 7.26
N GLN A 331 17.99 -29.36 7.24
CA GLN A 331 18.07 -30.37 8.31
C GLN A 331 18.88 -31.59 7.87
N ALA A 332 19.71 -32.11 8.75
CA ALA A 332 20.40 -33.39 8.59
C ALA A 332 19.44 -34.55 8.85
N VAL A 333 19.30 -35.45 7.87
CA VAL A 333 18.42 -36.63 7.96
C VAL A 333 19.16 -37.88 7.47
N CYS A 334 18.75 -39.05 7.95
CA CYS A 334 19.28 -40.30 7.43
C CYS A 334 18.71 -40.60 6.03
N SER A 335 19.57 -40.98 5.08
CA SER A 335 19.13 -41.45 3.76
C SER A 335 18.39 -42.78 3.86
N THR A 336 17.47 -43.02 2.92
CA THR A 336 16.68 -44.26 2.90
C THR A 336 17.55 -45.46 2.57
N GLU A 337 17.46 -46.49 3.40
CA GLU A 337 18.21 -47.73 3.25
C GLU A 337 17.59 -48.61 2.14
N THR A 338 18.44 -49.29 1.36
CA THR A 338 18.01 -50.19 0.26
C THR A 338 18.47 -51.63 0.47
N LYS A 339 19.10 -51.92 1.61
CA LYS A 339 19.47 -53.27 1.97
C LYS A 339 18.30 -53.95 2.67
N VAL A 340 18.17 -55.25 2.42
CA VAL A 340 17.14 -56.10 3.00
C VAL A 340 17.85 -57.01 3.99
N ASN A 341 17.31 -57.16 5.19
CA ASN A 341 17.84 -58.07 6.21
C ASN A 341 18.00 -59.47 5.60
N GLN A 342 19.17 -60.06 5.79
CA GLN A 342 19.49 -61.38 5.28
C GLN A 342 19.44 -62.36 6.44
N LYS A 343 19.03 -63.60 6.18
CA LYS A 343 19.15 -64.65 7.19
C LYS A 343 20.62 -64.80 7.60
N GLU A 344 20.87 -64.93 8.90
CA GLU A 344 22.19 -65.15 9.47
C GLU A 344 23.05 -66.14 8.69
N ILE A 345 24.25 -65.69 8.34
CA ILE A 345 25.33 -66.51 7.84
C ILE A 345 26.51 -66.39 8.79
N CYS A 346 27.19 -67.50 9.09
CA CYS A 346 28.25 -67.57 10.10
C CYS A 346 29.45 -66.65 9.73
N ASN A 347 29.36 -65.36 10.06
CA ASN A 347 30.27 -64.29 9.61
C ASN A 347 30.63 -63.27 10.71
N ASP A 348 30.18 -63.51 11.96
CA ASP A 348 30.39 -62.63 13.11
C ASP A 348 29.75 -61.22 12.97
N LEU A 349 28.75 -61.07 12.09
CA LEU A 349 27.87 -59.92 11.95
C LEU A 349 26.42 -60.34 12.25
N ASP A 350 25.61 -59.36 12.64
CA ASP A 350 24.16 -59.49 12.80
C ASP A 350 23.54 -59.12 11.44
N ASP A 351 23.37 -60.12 10.57
CA ASP A 351 22.95 -59.95 9.18
C ASP A 351 21.42 -59.77 9.05
N ASP A 352 20.68 -60.29 10.03
CA ASP A 352 19.22 -60.20 10.11
C ASP A 352 18.72 -59.06 11.02
N CYS A 353 19.67 -58.41 11.71
CA CYS A 353 19.52 -57.21 12.53
C CYS A 353 18.61 -57.42 13.76
N ASP A 354 18.52 -58.64 14.30
CA ASP A 354 17.69 -58.97 15.48
C ASP A 354 18.35 -58.59 16.82
N GLY A 355 19.64 -58.21 16.79
CA GLY A 355 20.45 -57.84 17.95
C GLY A 355 21.29 -58.97 18.53
N VAL A 356 21.27 -60.15 17.91
CA VAL A 356 22.12 -61.30 18.19
C VAL A 356 23.02 -61.55 16.98
N THR A 357 24.21 -62.11 17.21
CA THR A 357 25.18 -62.37 16.13
C THR A 357 25.24 -63.87 15.87
N ASP A 358 24.99 -64.29 14.63
CA ASP A 358 25.03 -65.68 14.16
C ASP A 358 24.08 -66.64 14.91
N GLU A 359 22.86 -66.21 15.24
CA GLU A 359 21.86 -67.08 15.86
C GLU A 359 21.34 -68.14 14.88
N GLY A 360 21.15 -69.36 15.39
CA GLY A 360 20.91 -70.55 14.56
C GLY A 360 22.16 -71.39 14.27
N PHE A 361 23.36 -70.88 14.53
CA PHE A 361 24.59 -71.68 14.55
C PHE A 361 24.87 -72.25 15.94
N PHE A 362 23.96 -73.09 16.45
CA PHE A 362 23.92 -73.57 17.86
C PHE A 362 25.18 -74.27 18.37
N ALA A 363 26.00 -74.79 17.46
CA ALA A 363 27.25 -75.46 17.82
C ALA A 363 28.45 -74.49 17.86
N LYS A 364 28.30 -73.20 17.50
CA LYS A 364 29.36 -72.18 17.61
C LYS A 364 29.85 -72.10 19.06
N GLY A 365 31.15 -72.30 19.26
CA GLY A 365 31.79 -72.39 20.58
C GLY A 365 31.72 -73.77 21.26
N GLN A 366 31.02 -74.76 20.70
CA GLN A 366 31.02 -76.14 21.20
C GLN A 366 32.26 -76.90 20.75
N LYS A 367 32.63 -77.92 21.53
CA LYS A 367 33.75 -78.82 21.23
C LYS A 367 33.42 -79.79 20.09
N CYS A 368 34.39 -80.06 19.23
CA CYS A 368 34.22 -80.85 18.00
C CYS A 368 35.49 -81.63 17.64
N ASP A 369 35.28 -82.66 16.81
CA ASP A 369 36.34 -83.37 16.07
C ASP A 369 36.25 -82.98 14.60
N SER A 370 37.40 -82.90 13.95
CA SER A 370 37.47 -82.79 12.51
C SER A 370 37.09 -84.12 11.86
N ALA A 371 36.52 -84.10 10.65
CA ALA A 371 36.10 -85.33 9.97
C ALA A 371 37.26 -86.29 9.62
N ALA A 372 38.52 -85.86 9.79
CA ALA A 372 39.73 -86.65 9.59
C ALA A 372 40.14 -87.42 10.85
N ASP A 373 39.63 -87.02 12.02
CA ASP A 373 39.94 -87.61 13.32
C ASP A 373 38.65 -88.21 13.92
N VAL A 374 38.66 -89.50 14.23
CA VAL A 374 37.52 -90.23 14.83
C VAL A 374 37.97 -90.90 16.11
N ASP A 375 38.91 -90.29 16.82
CA ASP A 375 39.23 -90.70 18.18
C ASP A 375 38.12 -90.27 19.18
N ALA A 376 38.32 -90.52 20.47
CA ALA A 376 37.28 -90.29 21.48
C ALA A 376 37.33 -88.88 22.11
N CYS A 377 38.31 -88.04 21.78
CA CYS A 377 38.68 -86.84 22.53
C CYS A 377 38.42 -85.57 21.69
N LYS A 378 37.30 -84.88 21.97
CA LYS A 378 36.87 -83.65 21.27
C LYS A 378 37.71 -82.43 21.59
N THR A 379 38.82 -82.24 20.89
CA THR A 379 39.79 -81.17 21.18
C THR A 379 39.46 -79.85 20.47
N GLY A 380 38.96 -79.91 19.24
CA GLY A 380 38.60 -78.77 18.41
C GLY A 380 37.41 -77.95 18.94
N THR A 381 37.21 -76.74 18.38
CA THR A 381 36.04 -75.89 18.68
C THR A 381 35.41 -75.38 17.39
N PHE A 382 34.08 -75.43 17.32
CA PHE A 382 33.34 -74.92 16.17
C PHE A 382 33.39 -73.39 16.13
N ILE A 383 33.89 -72.82 15.04
CA ILE A 383 33.97 -71.38 14.78
C ILE A 383 33.35 -71.03 13.42
N CYS A 384 33.03 -69.76 13.22
CA CYS A 384 32.68 -69.24 11.90
C CYS A 384 33.93 -69.00 11.08
N LYS A 385 34.00 -69.59 9.87
CA LYS A 385 35.05 -69.28 8.90
C LYS A 385 34.49 -69.38 7.50
N SER A 386 34.57 -68.29 6.74
CA SER A 386 34.11 -68.22 5.34
C SER A 386 32.62 -68.57 5.17
N GLY A 387 31.75 -68.10 6.07
CA GLY A 387 30.30 -68.27 5.97
C GLY A 387 29.77 -69.65 6.38
N ALA A 388 30.63 -70.52 6.92
CA ALA A 388 30.27 -71.85 7.40
C ALA A 388 30.89 -72.15 8.77
N MET A 389 30.22 -73.03 9.51
CA MET A 389 30.77 -73.59 10.74
C MET A 389 31.90 -74.57 10.42
N VAL A 390 33.08 -74.34 10.99
CA VAL A 390 34.24 -75.21 10.86
C VAL A 390 34.76 -75.61 12.23
N CYS A 391 35.16 -76.86 12.38
CA CYS A 391 35.92 -77.29 13.56
C CYS A 391 37.36 -76.80 13.43
N PHE A 392 37.82 -75.98 14.36
CA PHE A 392 39.16 -75.40 14.33
C PHE A 392 39.94 -75.79 15.60
N GLY A 393 41.23 -76.09 15.44
CA GLY A 393 42.14 -76.40 16.55
C GLY A 393 42.03 -77.83 17.09
N ASP A 394 41.64 -78.79 16.26
CA ASP A 394 41.61 -80.22 16.57
C ASP A 394 43.02 -80.88 16.44
N TYR A 395 43.38 -81.84 17.30
CA TYR A 395 44.70 -82.48 17.37
C TYR A 395 44.64 -83.99 17.68
N GLU A 396 45.29 -84.81 16.85
CA GLU A 396 45.32 -86.28 16.96
C GLU A 396 46.17 -86.80 18.14
N CYS A 397 45.58 -87.61 19.03
CA CYS A 397 46.33 -88.31 20.08
C CYS A 397 47.07 -89.56 19.54
N ALA A 398 48.34 -89.76 19.93
CA ALA A 398 49.16 -90.86 19.41
C ALA A 398 48.71 -92.27 19.91
N VAL A 399 48.85 -93.27 19.03
CA VAL A 399 48.41 -94.66 19.25
C VAL A 399 49.03 -95.30 20.51
N GLY A 400 48.16 -95.75 21.42
CA GLY A 400 48.53 -96.48 22.64
C GLY A 400 48.35 -95.69 23.94
N THR A 401 47.86 -94.45 23.88
CA THR A 401 47.47 -93.66 25.06
C THR A 401 45.99 -93.93 25.43
N THR A 402 45.64 -93.73 26.69
CA THR A 402 44.25 -93.69 27.15
C THR A 402 43.96 -92.31 27.73
N CYS A 403 43.08 -91.53 27.07
CA CYS A 403 42.54 -90.29 27.63
C CYS A 403 41.82 -90.62 28.94
N GLN A 404 42.25 -90.07 30.07
CA GLN A 404 41.45 -90.08 31.30
C GLN A 404 41.01 -88.67 31.63
N SER A 405 39.72 -88.40 31.43
CA SER A 405 39.05 -87.21 31.90
C SER A 405 38.84 -87.32 33.42
N THR A 406 39.56 -86.55 34.22
CA THR A 406 39.07 -86.24 35.57
C THR A 406 38.06 -85.11 35.45
N SER A 407 36.86 -85.35 35.97
CA SER A 407 35.82 -84.34 36.09
C SER A 407 36.27 -83.23 37.04
N GLY A 408 36.84 -82.14 36.51
CA GLY A 408 37.22 -80.94 37.26
C GLY A 408 37.84 -79.84 36.37
N PRO A 409 37.61 -78.55 36.64
CA PRO A 409 37.78 -77.50 35.62
C PRO A 409 39.21 -76.93 35.54
N LYS A 410 39.62 -76.69 34.28
CA LYS A 410 40.77 -75.89 33.78
C LYS A 410 42.16 -76.55 33.70
N ASN A 411 42.29 -77.61 32.91
CA ASN A 411 43.13 -77.67 31.68
C ASN A 411 42.95 -79.07 31.02
N PRO A 412 43.05 -79.21 29.69
CA PRO A 412 42.69 -80.44 28.99
C PRO A 412 43.70 -81.57 29.23
N GLU A 413 43.13 -82.76 29.44
CA GLU A 413 43.59 -84.07 29.00
C GLU A 413 45.09 -84.38 29.16
N TYR A 414 45.42 -85.15 30.21
CA TYR A 414 46.76 -85.68 30.40
C TYR A 414 46.89 -87.04 29.72
N CYS A 415 48.02 -87.25 29.04
CA CYS A 415 48.41 -88.56 28.53
C CYS A 415 49.26 -89.28 29.59
N ALA A 416 48.85 -90.48 30.00
CA ALA A 416 49.68 -91.33 30.87
C ALA A 416 50.90 -91.85 30.09
N CYS A 417 52.11 -91.62 30.62
CA CYS A 417 53.38 -92.02 30.02
C CYS A 417 54.22 -92.80 31.04
N GLY A 418 54.15 -94.13 31.00
CA GLY A 418 54.83 -94.97 32.00
C GLY A 418 54.26 -94.75 33.41
N SER A 419 55.10 -94.31 34.36
CA SER A 419 54.68 -93.98 35.74
C SER A 419 54.42 -92.49 35.98
N GLY A 420 54.49 -91.65 34.94
CA GLY A 420 54.23 -90.21 35.02
C GLY A 420 53.03 -89.79 34.15
N VAL A 421 52.59 -88.53 34.29
CA VAL A 421 51.55 -87.94 33.45
C VAL A 421 52.12 -86.73 32.70
N CYS A 422 51.87 -86.66 31.39
CA CYS A 422 52.30 -85.55 30.54
C CYS A 422 51.09 -84.65 30.21
N SER A 423 51.31 -83.34 30.09
CA SER A 423 50.30 -82.42 29.55
C SER A 423 50.16 -82.65 28.04
N ALA A 424 48.97 -82.44 27.48
CA ALA A 424 48.72 -82.51 26.04
C ALA A 424 49.07 -81.20 25.30
N ASP A 425 49.83 -80.30 25.93
CA ASP A 425 50.24 -79.04 25.30
C ASP A 425 51.32 -79.27 24.22
N LEU A 426 51.34 -78.39 23.22
CA LEU A 426 52.29 -78.40 22.11
C LEU A 426 53.75 -78.46 22.58
N GLY A 427 54.42 -79.59 22.34
CA GLY A 427 55.86 -79.76 22.55
C GLY A 427 56.25 -80.81 23.59
N ASP A 428 55.28 -81.47 24.22
CA ASP A 428 55.53 -82.56 25.16
C ASP A 428 55.63 -83.91 24.44
N THR A 429 56.67 -84.69 24.73
CA THR A 429 56.85 -86.03 24.14
C THR A 429 57.07 -87.09 25.20
N CYS A 430 56.42 -88.24 25.03
CA CYS A 430 56.63 -89.44 25.83
C CYS A 430 57.65 -90.34 25.13
N ALA A 431 58.85 -90.47 25.68
CA ALA A 431 59.88 -91.35 25.14
C ALA A 431 60.51 -92.20 26.25
N GLY A 432 60.47 -93.53 26.11
CA GLY A 432 61.06 -94.46 27.08
C GLY A 432 60.43 -94.42 28.48
N GLY A 433 59.17 -94.02 28.60
CA GLY A 433 58.43 -93.93 29.87
C GLY A 433 58.74 -92.68 30.72
N LYS A 434 59.29 -91.62 30.11
CA LYS A 434 59.53 -90.32 30.75
C LYS A 434 58.94 -89.19 29.91
N CYS A 435 58.31 -88.20 30.56
CA CYS A 435 57.82 -86.98 29.91
C CYS A 435 58.97 -85.97 29.72
N THR A 436 59.13 -85.46 28.50
CA THR A 436 60.00 -84.30 28.22
C THR A 436 59.14 -83.06 28.02
N CYS A 437 59.41 -82.01 28.78
CA CYS A 437 58.72 -80.73 28.74
C CYS A 437 59.32 -79.83 27.66
N ASN A 438 58.50 -79.35 26.72
CA ASN A 438 58.91 -78.46 25.62
C ASN A 438 60.19 -78.93 24.89
N GLY A 439 60.28 -80.24 24.62
CA GLY A 439 61.41 -80.85 23.88
C GLY A 439 62.79 -80.87 24.57
N GLY A 440 62.92 -80.53 25.87
CA GLY A 440 64.25 -80.42 26.50
C GLY A 440 64.39 -80.91 27.94
N ALA A 441 63.42 -80.67 28.82
CA ALA A 441 63.58 -81.00 30.24
C ALA A 441 62.84 -82.29 30.62
N VAL A 442 63.56 -83.27 31.18
CA VAL A 442 62.96 -84.50 31.71
C VAL A 442 62.42 -84.23 33.11
N CYS A 443 61.10 -84.34 33.30
CA CYS A 443 60.50 -84.13 34.62
C CYS A 443 60.75 -85.33 35.53
N GLY A 444 61.00 -85.07 36.81
CA GLY A 444 61.10 -86.11 37.83
C GLY A 444 59.76 -86.85 38.01
N PRO A 445 59.77 -88.04 38.65
CA PRO A 445 58.58 -88.89 38.78
C PRO A 445 57.43 -88.26 39.57
N THR A 446 57.68 -87.19 40.32
CA THR A 446 56.68 -86.42 41.08
C THR A 446 56.42 -85.03 40.50
N GLN A 447 56.96 -84.71 39.31
CA GLN A 447 56.81 -83.42 38.65
C GLN A 447 55.93 -83.57 37.39
N MET A 448 55.09 -82.58 37.14
CA MET A 448 54.32 -82.39 35.92
C MET A 448 54.97 -81.31 35.06
N CYS A 449 54.93 -81.46 33.74
CA CYS A 449 55.24 -80.36 32.84
C CYS A 449 54.05 -79.40 32.82
N ILE A 450 54.32 -78.12 33.09
CA ILE A 450 53.32 -77.06 32.96
C ILE A 450 53.76 -76.13 31.83
N ALA A 451 52.88 -75.94 30.85
CA ALA A 451 53.13 -75.08 29.70
C ALA A 451 53.65 -73.70 30.12
N GLY A 452 54.71 -73.25 29.45
CA GLY A 452 55.35 -71.96 29.71
C GLY A 452 56.16 -71.85 31.00
N THR A 453 56.16 -72.86 31.89
CA THR A 453 56.84 -72.76 33.20
C THR A 453 57.81 -73.90 33.52
N GLY A 454 57.81 -74.99 32.74
CA GLY A 454 58.72 -76.12 32.90
C GLY A 454 58.22 -77.18 33.89
N CYS A 455 59.12 -78.07 34.32
CA CYS A 455 58.79 -79.15 35.27
C CYS A 455 58.51 -78.59 36.67
N LYS A 456 57.31 -78.84 37.19
CA LYS A 456 56.85 -78.41 38.51
C LYS A 456 56.29 -79.59 39.29
N THR A 457 56.58 -79.68 40.58
CA THR A 457 55.77 -80.54 41.46
C THR A 457 54.34 -79.99 41.49
N PRO A 458 53.30 -80.84 41.34
CA PRO A 458 51.90 -80.44 41.41
C PRO A 458 51.56 -79.61 42.65
#